data_AF-A0A920T3U4-F1
#
_entry.id   AF-A0A920T3U4-F1
#
_cell.length_a   1.000
_cell.length_b   1.000
_cell.length_c   1.000
_cell.angle_alpha   90.00
_cell.angle_beta   90.00
_cell.angle_gamma   90.00
#
_symmetry.space_group_name_H-M   'P 1'
#
loop_
_entity.id
_entity.type
_entity.pdbx_description
1 polymer ?
#
loop_
_entity_poly.entity_id
_entity_poly.type
_entity_poly.pdbx_seq_one_letter_code
_entity_poly.pdbx_strand_id
1 'polypeptide(L)'
;MKRWSFNLQIYFLHKRFEMHKIMNNLDQGTIQDRTIYEDVEIFAKNLHELGNISDRDYENYSGLFSVMVSYLKKPDLIVYLRASTDTLLSRIEKRGRDYEGSISPEYLDSLNISYDRWINSEKDYPVLIVETDDFNIFDDLHQVPKKNRI
;
A
#
# COMPACT_ATOMS: atom_id res chain seq x y z
N MET A 1 -9.06 3.99 17.79
CA MET A 1 -9.27 3.95 16.33
C MET A 1 -10.58 3.27 15.91
N LYS A 2 -11.05 2.22 16.60
CA LYS A 2 -12.27 1.43 16.30
C LYS A 2 -13.45 2.13 15.59
N ARG A 3 -13.91 3.30 16.04
CA ARG A 3 -15.06 4.00 15.43
C ARG A 3 -14.82 4.44 13.98
N TRP A 4 -13.59 4.83 13.64
CA TRP A 4 -13.28 5.49 12.38
C TRP A 4 -12.54 4.60 11.39
N SER A 5 -11.97 3.48 11.84
CA SER A 5 -11.19 2.58 10.99
C SER A 5 -11.97 2.10 9.76
N PHE A 6 -13.17 1.53 9.94
CA PHE A 6 -13.99 1.08 8.81
C PHE A 6 -14.39 2.22 7.87
N ASN A 7 -14.91 3.32 8.41
CA ASN A 7 -15.36 4.47 7.61
C ASN A 7 -14.22 5.07 6.77
N LEU A 8 -13.02 5.14 7.34
CA LEU A 8 -11.84 5.64 6.66
C LEU A 8 -11.37 4.69 5.54
N GLN A 9 -11.41 3.36 5.77
CA GLN A 9 -11.10 2.38 4.73
C GLN A 9 -12.08 2.44 3.56
N ILE A 10 -13.39 2.61 3.82
CA ILE A 10 -14.38 2.81 2.77
C ILE A 10 -14.13 4.08 1.97
N TYR A 11 -13.76 5.18 2.66
CA TYR A 11 -13.40 6.43 1.99
C TYR A 11 -12.19 6.26 1.05
N PHE A 12 -11.11 5.61 1.51
CA PHE A 12 -9.93 5.36 0.68
C PHE A 12 -10.24 4.43 -0.50
N LEU A 13 -10.98 3.35 -0.27
CA LEU A 13 -11.42 2.44 -1.33
C LEU A 13 -12.17 3.17 -2.44
N HIS A 14 -13.13 4.02 -2.06
CA HIS A 14 -13.86 4.86 -3.01
C HIS A 14 -12.92 5.77 -3.80
N LYS A 15 -12.05 6.51 -3.12
CA LYS A 15 -11.16 7.46 -3.80
C LYS A 15 -10.17 6.79 -4.74
N ARG A 16 -9.60 5.65 -4.36
CA ARG A 16 -8.71 4.87 -5.23
C ARG A 16 -9.45 4.31 -6.44
N PHE A 17 -10.67 3.83 -6.27
CA PHE A 17 -11.49 3.35 -7.38
C PHE A 17 -11.85 4.46 -8.36
N GLU A 18 -12.23 5.64 -7.86
CA GLU A 18 -12.51 6.82 -8.68
C GLU A 18 -11.28 7.19 -9.54
N MET A 19 -10.10 7.27 -8.91
CA MET A 19 -8.84 7.54 -9.62
C MET A 19 -8.52 6.46 -10.65
N HIS A 20 -8.67 5.19 -10.29
CA HIS A 20 -8.37 4.08 -11.20
C HIS A 20 -9.33 4.06 -12.40
N LYS A 21 -10.61 4.37 -12.19
CA LYS A 21 -11.59 4.50 -13.27
C LYS A 21 -11.22 5.61 -14.24
N ILE A 22 -10.72 6.75 -13.75
CA ILE A 22 -10.22 7.83 -14.60
C ILE A 22 -9.06 7.31 -15.47
N MET A 23 -8.08 6.63 -14.87
CA MET A 23 -6.93 6.07 -15.60
C MET A 23 -7.35 5.02 -16.64
N ASN A 24 -8.33 4.16 -16.35
CA ASN A 24 -8.81 3.14 -17.30
C ASN A 24 -9.41 3.71 -18.58
N ASN A 25 -9.90 4.95 -18.53
CA ASN A 25 -10.48 5.67 -19.66
C ASN A 25 -9.43 6.49 -20.44
N LEU A 26 -8.17 6.52 -19.98
CA LEU A 26 -7.07 7.16 -20.70
C LEU A 26 -6.39 6.12 -21.60
N ASP A 27 -6.13 6.47 -22.85
CA ASP A 27 -5.40 5.62 -23.80
C ASP A 27 -3.87 5.79 -23.69
N GLN A 28 -3.37 6.06 -22.48
CA GLN A 28 -1.93 6.25 -22.21
C GLN A 28 -1.49 5.45 -20.98
N GLY A 29 -0.21 5.13 -20.90
CA GLY A 29 0.38 4.55 -19.70
C GLY A 29 0.25 5.49 -18.51
N THR A 30 -0.17 4.97 -17.37
CA THR A 30 -0.34 5.74 -16.13
C THR A 30 0.45 5.11 -14.99
N ILE A 31 0.91 5.93 -14.06
CA ILE A 31 1.53 5.49 -12.81
C ILE A 31 0.60 5.93 -11.69
N GLN A 32 0.21 4.98 -10.85
CA GLN A 32 -0.59 5.23 -9.67
C GLN A 32 0.31 5.10 -8.44
N ASP A 33 0.39 6.16 -7.63
CA ASP A 33 0.88 6.01 -6.27
C ASP A 33 -0.16 5.23 -5.48
N ARG A 34 0.27 4.10 -4.90
CA ARG A 34 -0.54 3.22 -4.07
C ARG A 34 -1.70 2.53 -4.80
N THR A 35 -1.76 1.20 -4.73
CA THR A 35 -2.72 0.40 -5.50
C THR A 35 -3.96 0.00 -4.69
N ILE A 36 -5.12 -0.12 -5.33
CA ILE A 36 -6.37 -0.51 -4.63
C ILE A 36 -6.23 -1.85 -3.89
N TYR A 37 -5.41 -2.79 -4.39
CA TYR A 37 -5.20 -4.12 -3.79
C TYR A 37 -4.57 -4.05 -2.40
N GLU A 38 -3.67 -3.10 -2.16
CA GLU A 38 -2.98 -3.01 -0.87
C GLU A 38 -3.94 -2.62 0.27
N ASP A 39 -5.04 -1.91 -0.05
CA ASP A 39 -6.02 -1.49 0.96
C ASP A 39 -6.71 -2.71 1.59
N VAL A 40 -7.05 -3.74 0.81
CA VAL A 40 -7.67 -4.96 1.36
C VAL A 40 -6.64 -5.91 1.95
N GLU A 41 -5.51 -6.12 1.27
CA GLU A 41 -4.54 -7.16 1.63
C GLU A 41 -3.71 -6.77 2.87
N ILE A 42 -3.53 -5.47 3.10
CA ILE A 42 -2.63 -4.94 4.12
C ILE A 42 -3.43 -4.14 5.13
N PHE A 43 -4.05 -3.03 4.72
CA PHE A 43 -4.60 -2.07 5.67
C PHE A 43 -5.88 -2.57 6.36
N ALA A 44 -6.89 -2.99 5.59
CA ALA A 44 -8.14 -3.51 6.13
C ALA A 44 -7.91 -4.78 6.94
N LYS A 45 -7.06 -5.69 6.44
CA LYS A 45 -6.67 -6.91 7.14
C LYS A 45 -5.96 -6.63 8.46
N ASN A 46 -4.94 -5.78 8.47
CA ASN A 46 -4.23 -5.42 9.70
C ASN A 46 -5.17 -4.71 10.71
N LEU A 47 -6.07 -3.83 10.23
CA LEU A 47 -7.07 -3.21 11.10
C LEU A 47 -8.07 -4.22 11.68
N HIS A 48 -8.43 -5.26 10.93
CA HIS A 48 -9.25 -6.36 11.40
C HIS A 48 -8.52 -7.22 12.43
N GLU A 49 -7.27 -7.62 12.15
CA GLU A 49 -6.41 -8.38 13.06
C GLU A 49 -6.17 -7.64 14.40
N LEU A 50 -6.04 -6.30 14.36
CA LEU A 50 -5.92 -5.43 15.53
C LEU A 50 -7.26 -5.18 16.25
N GLY A 51 -8.37 -5.77 15.79
CA GLY A 51 -9.70 -5.60 16.37
C GLY A 51 -10.27 -4.18 16.24
N ASN A 52 -9.80 -3.43 15.24
CA ASN A 52 -10.28 -2.09 14.90
C ASN A 52 -11.41 -2.10 13.85
N ILE A 53 -11.56 -3.20 13.10
CA ILE A 53 -12.69 -3.49 12.23
C ILE A 53 -13.33 -4.79 12.73
N SER A 54 -14.66 -4.87 12.77
CA SER A 54 -15.37 -6.09 13.17
C SER A 54 -15.38 -7.12 12.02
N ASP A 55 -15.54 -8.41 12.32
CA ASP A 55 -15.63 -9.47 11.30
C ASP A 55 -16.66 -9.13 10.21
N ARG A 56 -17.86 -8.71 10.64
CA ARG A 56 -18.94 -8.31 9.74
C ARG A 56 -18.55 -7.12 8.84
N ASP A 57 -17.89 -6.11 9.40
CA ASP A 57 -17.50 -4.94 8.63
C ASP A 57 -16.34 -5.26 7.67
N TYR A 58 -15.44 -6.17 8.07
CA TYR A 58 -14.35 -6.67 7.22
C TYR A 58 -14.88 -7.52 6.06
N GLU A 59 -15.85 -8.41 6.31
CA GLU A 59 -16.55 -9.18 5.28
C GLU A 59 -17.26 -8.26 4.28
N ASN A 60 -17.99 -7.26 4.77
CA ASN A 60 -18.65 -6.26 3.93
C ASN A 60 -17.64 -5.46 3.09
N TYR A 61 -16.54 -5.02 3.69
CA TYR A 61 -15.47 -4.32 3.01
C TYR A 61 -14.87 -5.17 1.89
N SER A 62 -14.56 -6.43 2.19
CA SER A 62 -13.95 -7.37 1.25
C SER A 62 -14.89 -7.71 0.08
N GLY A 63 -16.19 -7.88 0.36
CA GLY A 63 -17.21 -8.07 -0.67
C GLY A 63 -17.33 -6.86 -1.59
N LEU A 64 -17.35 -5.64 -1.02
CA LEU A 64 -17.40 -4.40 -1.80
C LEU A 64 -16.15 -4.24 -2.67
N PHE A 65 -14.96 -4.46 -2.09
CA PHE A 65 -13.69 -4.43 -2.81
C PHE A 65 -13.71 -5.38 -4.02
N SER A 66 -14.14 -6.63 -3.82
CA SER A 66 -14.19 -7.65 -4.88
C SER A 66 -15.08 -7.23 -6.05
N VAL A 67 -16.27 -6.71 -5.75
CA VAL A 67 -17.19 -6.18 -6.78
C VAL A 67 -16.56 -5.01 -7.51
N MET A 68 -15.98 -4.05 -6.81
CA MET A 68 -15.40 -2.85 -7.42
C MET A 68 -14.22 -3.19 -8.33
N VAL A 69 -13.25 -3.99 -7.85
CA VAL A 69 -12.05 -4.35 -8.62
C VAL A 69 -12.39 -5.16 -9.87
N SER A 70 -13.51 -5.90 -9.90
CA SER A 70 -13.96 -6.61 -11.10
C SER A 70 -14.22 -5.70 -12.33
N TYR A 71 -14.43 -4.39 -12.12
CA TYR A 71 -14.61 -3.40 -13.19
C TYR A 71 -13.31 -2.72 -13.61
N LEU A 72 -12.19 -3.00 -12.95
CA LEU A 72 -10.92 -2.34 -13.19
C LEU A 72 -10.01 -3.20 -14.07
N LYS A 73 -9.26 -2.53 -14.96
CA LYS A 73 -8.13 -3.18 -15.61
C LYS A 73 -7.08 -3.52 -14.55
N LYS A 74 -6.47 -4.69 -14.72
CA LYS A 74 -5.37 -5.16 -13.90
C LYS A 74 -4.09 -4.37 -14.22
N PRO A 75 -3.21 -4.11 -13.24
CA PRO A 75 -1.94 -3.43 -13.48
C PRO A 75 -0.99 -4.33 -14.28
N ASP A 76 -0.19 -3.74 -15.17
CA ASP A 76 0.86 -4.45 -15.90
C ASP A 76 2.12 -4.70 -15.04
N LEU A 77 2.33 -3.88 -14.01
CA LEU A 77 3.48 -3.96 -13.10
C LEU A 77 3.13 -3.33 -11.75
N ILE A 78 3.55 -3.99 -10.66
CA ILE A 78 3.58 -3.42 -9.31
C ILE A 78 5.03 -3.07 -8.96
N VAL A 79 5.28 -1.84 -8.53
CA VAL A 79 6.61 -1.43 -8.03
C VAL A 79 6.55 -1.39 -6.50
N TYR A 80 7.30 -2.28 -5.85
CA TYR A 80 7.39 -2.33 -4.39
C TYR A 80 8.70 -1.71 -3.91
N LEU A 81 8.60 -0.56 -3.25
CA LEU A 81 9.74 0.13 -2.62
C LEU A 81 9.97 -0.44 -1.22
N ARG A 82 10.96 -1.31 -1.09
CA ARG A 82 11.26 -2.03 0.15
C ARG A 82 12.30 -1.27 0.97
N ALA A 83 12.12 -1.24 2.29
CA ALA A 83 13.07 -0.69 3.25
C ALA A 83 12.85 -1.36 4.61
N SER A 84 13.94 -1.49 5.37
CA SER A 84 13.90 -1.94 6.75
C SER A 84 13.08 -0.99 7.64
N THR A 85 12.50 -1.55 8.70
CA THR A 85 11.74 -0.79 9.71
C THR A 85 12.58 0.35 10.29
N ASP A 86 13.88 0.13 10.51
CA ASP A 86 14.82 1.16 11.00
C ASP A 86 14.98 2.32 10.01
N THR A 87 15.19 2.02 8.72
CA THR A 87 15.24 3.05 7.67
C THR A 87 13.94 3.84 7.60
N LEU A 88 12.79 3.17 7.68
CA LEU A 88 11.49 3.84 7.64
C LEU A 88 11.27 4.76 8.85
N LEU A 89 11.64 4.33 10.06
CA LEU A 89 11.58 5.16 11.26
C LEU A 89 12.47 6.39 11.14
N SER A 90 13.72 6.23 10.72
CA SER A 90 14.64 7.35 10.50
C SER A 90 14.08 8.37 9.49
N ARG A 91 13.43 7.89 8.43
CA ARG A 91 12.77 8.76 7.43
C ARG A 91 11.56 9.48 7.99
N ILE A 92 10.72 8.81 8.78
CA ILE A 92 9.57 9.41 9.45
C ILE A 92 10.04 10.54 10.38
N GLU A 93 11.06 10.28 11.19
CA GLU A 93 11.66 11.25 12.10
C GLU A 93 12.22 12.46 11.34
N LYS A 94 13.00 12.24 10.25
CA LYS A 94 13.56 13.30 9.40
C LYS A 94 12.47 14.19 8.77
N ARG A 95 11.28 13.65 8.46
CA ARG A 95 10.16 14.43 7.89
C ARG A 95 9.49 15.34 8.92
N GLY A 96 9.58 15.03 10.22
CA GLY A 96 9.08 15.89 11.30
C GLY A 96 7.60 16.24 11.23
N ARG A 97 6.74 15.33 10.76
CA ARG A 97 5.29 15.55 10.69
C ARG A 97 4.66 15.29 12.06
N ASP A 98 3.98 16.30 12.61
CA ASP A 98 3.42 16.28 13.98
C ASP A 98 2.51 15.07 14.29
N TYR A 99 1.82 14.54 13.28
CA TYR A 99 0.90 13.40 13.43
C TYR A 99 1.58 12.02 13.29
N GLU A 100 2.82 11.96 12.78
CA GLU A 100 3.54 10.70 12.58
C GLU A 100 4.28 10.23 13.85
N GLY A 101 4.45 11.10 14.86
CA GLY A 101 5.13 10.77 16.12
C GLY A 101 4.43 9.73 17.01
N SER A 102 3.21 9.32 16.65
CA SER A 102 2.44 8.27 17.35
C SER A 102 2.54 6.89 16.68
N ILE A 103 3.26 6.77 15.56
CA ILE A 103 3.46 5.50 14.86
C ILE A 103 4.45 4.66 15.68
N SER A 104 4.00 3.50 16.16
CA SER A 104 4.87 2.59 16.91
C SER A 104 5.78 1.80 15.95
N PRO A 105 7.04 1.53 16.34
CA PRO A 105 7.93 0.65 15.58
C PRO A 105 7.30 -0.70 15.25
N GLU A 106 6.55 -1.28 16.21
CA GLU A 106 5.91 -2.59 16.06
C GLU A 106 4.79 -2.55 15.01
N TYR A 107 4.03 -1.44 14.95
CA TYR A 107 3.02 -1.26 13.92
C TYR A 107 3.65 -1.16 12.53
N LEU A 108 4.76 -0.43 12.41
CA LEU A 108 5.49 -0.29 11.15
C LEU A 108 6.10 -1.63 10.69
N ASP A 109 6.64 -2.40 11.63
CA ASP A 109 7.15 -3.75 11.37
C ASP A 109 6.05 -4.72 10.91
N SER A 110 4.88 -4.68 11.56
CA SER A 110 3.69 -5.45 11.15
C SER A 110 3.26 -5.12 9.71
N LEU A 111 3.30 -3.84 9.34
CA LEU A 111 3.02 -3.43 7.95
C LEU A 111 4.06 -3.98 6.99
N ASN A 112 5.36 -3.88 7.31
CA ASN A 112 6.44 -4.44 6.49
C ASN A 112 6.26 -5.94 6.26
N ILE A 113 5.97 -6.71 7.31
CA ILE A 113 5.69 -8.15 7.20
C ILE A 113 4.48 -8.41 6.32
N SER A 114 3.44 -7.57 6.42
CA SER A 114 2.22 -7.70 5.61
C SER A 114 2.48 -7.43 4.13
N TYR A 115 3.27 -6.40 3.79
CA TYR A 115 3.73 -6.14 2.42
C TYR A 115 4.56 -7.30 1.89
N ASP A 116 5.60 -7.73 2.62
CA ASP A 116 6.45 -8.85 2.20
C ASP A 116 5.62 -10.12 1.96
N ARG A 117 4.64 -10.41 2.83
CA ARG A 117 3.74 -11.55 2.66
C ARG A 117 2.91 -11.43 1.39
N TRP A 118 2.28 -10.27 1.17
CA TRP A 118 1.44 -10.04 0.00
C TRP A 118 2.26 -10.16 -1.29
N ILE A 119 3.38 -9.45 -1.39
CA ILE A 119 4.26 -9.46 -2.57
C ILE A 119 4.79 -10.87 -2.88
N ASN A 120 5.16 -11.66 -1.86
CA ASN A 120 5.59 -13.05 -2.06
C ASN A 120 4.45 -14.00 -2.46
N SER A 121 3.21 -13.65 -2.14
CA SER A 121 2.02 -14.46 -2.48
C SER A 121 1.41 -14.09 -3.84
N GLU A 122 1.71 -12.89 -4.33
CA GLU A 122 1.16 -12.36 -5.57
C GLU A 122 1.68 -13.13 -6.79
N LYS A 123 0.77 -13.53 -7.66
CA LYS A 123 1.06 -14.34 -8.86
C LYS A 123 0.35 -13.81 -10.10
N ASP A 124 -0.61 -12.90 -9.93
CA ASP A 124 -1.40 -12.37 -11.02
C ASP A 124 -0.69 -11.25 -11.78
N TYR A 125 0.31 -10.60 -11.15
CA TYR A 125 1.00 -9.42 -11.69
C TYR A 125 2.52 -9.53 -11.53
N PRO A 126 3.30 -9.04 -12.50
CA PRO A 126 4.72 -8.80 -12.32
C PRO A 126 4.96 -7.82 -11.17
N VAL A 127 5.94 -8.11 -10.31
CA VAL A 127 6.37 -7.23 -9.23
C VAL A 127 7.84 -6.88 -9.40
N LEU A 128 8.14 -5.58 -9.48
CA LEU A 128 9.50 -5.06 -9.39
C LEU A 128 9.78 -4.61 -7.95
N ILE A 129 10.66 -5.32 -7.26
CA ILE A 129 11.11 -4.96 -5.92
C ILE A 129 12.33 -4.04 -6.04
N VAL A 130 12.24 -2.85 -5.44
CA VAL A 130 13.33 -1.89 -5.37
C VAL A 130 13.72 -1.72 -3.91
N GLU A 131 14.92 -2.18 -3.56
CA GLU A 131 15.49 -1.97 -2.24
C GLU A 131 15.90 -0.50 -2.10
N THR A 132 15.43 0.16 -1.04
CA THR A 132 15.64 1.59 -0.80
C THR A 132 16.34 1.87 0.52
N ASP A 133 16.90 0.87 1.22
CA ASP A 133 17.64 1.13 2.47
C ASP A 133 18.81 2.12 2.26
N ASP A 134 19.62 1.87 1.22
CA ASP A 134 20.80 2.67 0.89
C ASP A 134 20.51 3.81 -0.11
N PHE A 135 19.25 4.06 -0.44
CA PHE A 135 18.86 5.00 -1.50
C PHE A 135 17.65 5.84 -1.10
N ASN A 136 17.83 7.16 -1.04
CA ASN A 136 16.72 8.07 -0.81
C ASN A 136 16.29 8.75 -2.12
N ILE A 137 15.12 8.37 -2.64
CA ILE A 137 14.54 8.95 -3.87
C ILE A 137 14.44 10.49 -3.87
N PHE A 138 14.39 11.13 -2.70
CA PHE A 138 14.30 12.59 -2.58
C PHE A 138 15.66 13.28 -2.58
N ASP A 139 16.68 12.64 -2.01
CA ASP A 139 18.03 13.21 -1.88
C ASP A 139 18.93 12.77 -3.06
N ASP A 140 18.68 11.61 -3.65
CA ASP A 140 19.55 10.92 -4.61
C ASP A 140 18.96 10.81 -6.02
N LEU A 141 18.32 11.88 -6.54
CA LEU A 141 17.63 11.92 -7.85
C LEU A 141 18.45 11.40 -9.06
N HIS A 142 19.77 11.19 -8.92
CA HIS A 142 20.67 10.69 -9.95
C HIS A 142 21.21 9.27 -9.73
N GLN A 143 20.83 8.57 -8.66
CA GLN A 143 21.35 7.23 -8.33
C GLN A 143 20.26 6.17 -8.28
N VAL A 144 19.47 5.97 -9.34
CA VAL A 144 18.62 4.77 -9.39
C VAL A 144 19.54 3.53 -9.40
N PRO A 145 19.47 2.63 -8.40
CA PRO A 145 20.32 1.46 -8.37
C PRO A 145 20.02 0.59 -9.60
N LYS A 146 20.99 0.50 -10.52
CA LYS A 146 20.93 -0.48 -11.61
C LYS A 146 21.26 -1.86 -11.04
N LYS A 147 20.35 -2.48 -10.28
CA LYS A 147 20.51 -3.89 -9.89
C LYS A 147 19.20 -4.68 -9.97
N ASN A 148 19.26 -5.69 -10.84
CA ASN A 148 18.46 -6.91 -10.97
C ASN A 148 17.04 -6.72 -11.58
N ARG A 149 16.90 -6.86 -12.91
CA ARG A 149 16.71 -8.09 -13.73
C ARG A 149 15.25 -8.59 -13.72
N ILE A 150 14.62 -8.26 -14.86
CA ILE A 150 13.43 -8.83 -15.53
C ILE A 150 12.11 -8.65 -14.80
#